data_AF-A0A522ASL7-F1
#
_entry.id   AF-A0A522ASL7-F1
#
_cell.length_a   1.000
_cell.length_b   1.000
_cell.length_c   1.000
_cell.angle_alpha   90.00
_cell.angle_beta   90.00
_cell.angle_gamma   90.00
#
_symmetry.space_group_name_H-M   'P 1'
#
loop_
_entity.id
_entity.type
_entity.pdbx_description
1 polymer ?
#
loop_
_entity_poly.entity_id
_entity_poly.type
_entity_poly.pdbx_seq_one_letter_code
_entity_poly.pdbx_strand_id
1 'polypeptide(L)'
;MAYNGLPIPVAEGGTGVKMFGAYAVVCAGTTSTGNLQNVASVGNVGDVLISNGAGFLPTFQPISIMPASITNLTNADSPYTVLPTDYYLSCDVSGGVLTILLPDAPSSGRTLIVKDNTGSAATNNITVTTVSGLDLIDGSTSYVINTTYESSNFIFNLTHYEVF
;
A
#
# COMPACT_ATOMS: atom_id res chain seq x y z
N MET A 1 -51.18 26.69 22.18
CA MET A 1 -50.34 25.48 22.36
C MET A 1 -48.89 25.90 22.15
N ALA A 2 -48.06 25.84 23.19
CA ALA A 2 -46.64 26.18 23.06
C ALA A 2 -45.87 24.96 22.51
N TYR A 3 -45.01 25.16 21.52
CA TYR A 3 -44.16 24.12 20.94
C TYR A 3 -43.11 23.66 21.97
N ASN A 4 -43.11 22.37 22.33
CA ASN A 4 -42.26 21.81 23.39
C ASN A 4 -40.82 21.46 22.93
N GLY A 5 -40.42 21.82 21.71
CA GLY A 5 -39.04 21.61 21.23
C GLY A 5 -38.57 20.15 21.14
N LEU A 6 -39.43 19.18 21.42
CA LEU A 6 -39.13 17.76 21.31
C LEU A 6 -39.42 17.28 19.89
N PRO A 7 -38.53 16.45 19.29
CA PRO A 7 -38.81 15.79 18.01
C PRO A 7 -40.17 15.11 18.06
N ILE A 8 -40.97 15.27 17.02
CA ILE A 8 -42.20 14.51 16.86
C ILE A 8 -41.78 13.07 16.51
N PRO A 9 -42.11 12.07 17.35
CA PRO A 9 -41.78 10.69 17.05
C PRO A 9 -42.59 10.22 15.85
N VAL A 10 -41.90 9.75 14.82
CA VAL A 10 -42.50 9.09 13.66
C VAL A 10 -42.25 7.59 13.85
N ALA A 11 -43.34 6.83 14.02
CA ALA A 11 -43.27 5.45 14.53
C ALA A 11 -42.60 4.47 13.56
N GLU A 12 -42.53 4.80 12.27
CA GLU A 12 -41.97 3.95 11.21
C GLU A 12 -40.78 4.61 10.47
N GLY A 13 -40.17 5.65 11.05
CA GLY A 13 -39.06 6.34 10.41
C GLY A 13 -38.82 7.74 10.96
N GLY A 14 -37.86 8.46 10.40
CA GLY A 14 -37.48 9.80 10.84
C GLY A 14 -36.01 9.90 11.22
N THR A 15 -35.50 11.12 11.39
CA THR A 15 -34.09 11.33 11.69
C THR A 15 -33.75 11.04 13.15
N GLY A 16 -34.74 11.13 14.05
CA GLY A 16 -34.55 10.95 15.50
C GLY A 16 -33.73 12.05 16.18
N VAL A 17 -33.34 13.10 15.44
CA VAL A 17 -32.49 14.20 15.92
C VAL A 17 -33.11 15.57 15.62
N LYS A 18 -32.84 16.55 16.48
CA LYS A 18 -33.35 17.92 16.37
C LYS A 18 -32.59 18.76 15.34
N MET A 19 -31.31 18.48 15.14
CA MET A 19 -30.41 19.22 14.24
C MET A 19 -29.19 18.38 13.89
N PHE A 20 -28.55 18.70 12.77
CA PHE A 20 -27.22 18.22 12.41
C PHE A 20 -26.21 19.38 12.50
N GLY A 21 -24.92 19.06 12.61
CA GLY A 21 -23.85 20.04 12.48
C GLY A 21 -23.85 20.64 11.07
N ALA A 22 -23.58 21.95 10.98
CA ALA A 22 -23.48 22.63 9.69
C ALA A 22 -22.37 21.97 8.84
N TYR A 23 -22.67 21.71 7.56
CA TYR A 23 -21.76 21.11 6.57
C TYR A 23 -21.29 19.68 6.88
N ALA A 24 -21.78 19.05 7.94
CA ALA A 24 -21.37 17.71 8.33
C ALA A 24 -22.00 16.64 7.44
N VAL A 25 -21.24 15.57 7.18
CA VAL A 25 -21.76 14.36 6.53
C VAL A 25 -22.69 13.66 7.51
N VAL A 26 -23.91 13.36 7.06
CA VAL A 26 -24.93 12.62 7.83
C VAL A 26 -24.82 11.13 7.51
N CYS A 27 -24.82 10.32 8.56
CA CYS A 27 -24.79 8.87 8.52
C CYS A 27 -26.05 8.29 9.20
N ALA A 28 -26.36 7.03 8.90
CA ALA A 28 -27.33 6.28 9.67
C ALA A 28 -26.88 6.06 11.13
N GLY A 29 -27.78 5.56 11.98
CA GLY A 29 -27.44 5.16 13.35
C GLY A 29 -26.36 4.08 13.40
N THR A 30 -25.64 3.99 14.53
CA THR A 30 -24.64 2.93 14.77
C THR A 30 -25.29 1.58 15.14
N THR A 31 -26.63 1.51 15.11
CA THR A 31 -27.44 0.30 15.22
C THR A 31 -28.49 0.30 14.11
N SER A 32 -29.01 -0.88 13.76
CA SER A 32 -30.00 -1.07 12.66
C SER A 32 -31.26 -0.19 12.78
N THR A 33 -31.57 0.26 14.00
CA THR A 33 -32.72 1.13 14.32
C THR A 33 -32.31 2.44 14.99
N GLY A 34 -31.01 2.77 14.99
CA GLY A 34 -30.49 3.98 15.63
C GLY A 34 -30.82 5.24 14.84
N ASN A 35 -30.92 6.36 15.56
CA ASN A 35 -31.15 7.68 14.96
C ASN A 35 -30.06 8.05 13.96
N LEU A 36 -30.38 8.87 12.95
CA LEU A 36 -29.35 9.47 12.09
C LEU A 36 -28.40 10.33 12.93
N GLN A 37 -27.14 10.39 12.53
CA GLN A 37 -26.10 11.15 13.22
C GLN A 37 -25.15 11.78 12.20
N ASN A 38 -24.28 12.68 12.62
CA ASN A 38 -23.20 13.19 11.77
C ASN A 38 -21.87 12.55 12.15
N VAL A 39 -20.93 12.56 11.20
CA VAL A 39 -19.52 12.27 11.49
C VAL A 39 -18.97 13.29 12.49
N ALA A 40 -17.98 12.88 13.29
CA ALA A 40 -17.54 13.63 14.46
C ALA A 40 -16.99 15.05 14.17
N SER A 41 -16.54 15.32 12.94
CA SER A 41 -15.99 16.61 12.52
C SER A 41 -16.15 16.77 11.01
N VAL A 42 -16.10 18.02 10.50
CA VAL A 42 -16.05 18.36 9.07
C VAL A 42 -14.63 18.33 8.48
N GLY A 43 -13.63 18.00 9.29
CA GLY A 43 -12.22 17.93 8.87
C GLY A 43 -11.56 19.29 8.66
N ASN A 44 -10.29 19.24 8.27
CA ASN A 44 -9.49 20.38 7.84
C ASN A 44 -9.27 20.33 6.31
N VAL A 45 -8.70 21.40 5.76
CA VAL A 45 -8.28 21.42 4.35
C VAL A 45 -7.27 20.31 4.09
N GLY A 46 -7.55 19.47 3.09
CA GLY A 46 -6.69 18.34 2.69
C GLY A 46 -7.06 17.01 3.33
N ASP A 47 -7.99 16.99 4.30
CA ASP A 47 -8.52 15.75 4.85
C ASP A 47 -9.47 15.08 3.85
N VAL A 48 -9.49 13.75 3.87
CA VAL A 48 -10.42 12.92 3.11
C VAL A 48 -11.28 12.08 4.06
N LEU A 49 -12.48 11.72 3.63
CA LEU A 49 -13.37 10.88 4.43
C LEU A 49 -12.92 9.42 4.35
N ILE A 50 -12.33 8.90 5.44
CA ILE A 50 -11.78 7.54 5.51
C ILE A 50 -12.69 6.64 6.34
N SER A 51 -12.86 5.38 5.90
CA SER A 51 -13.55 4.35 6.68
C SER A 51 -12.74 3.97 7.92
N ASN A 52 -13.40 3.89 9.08
CA ASN A 52 -12.79 3.39 10.32
C ASN A 52 -13.00 1.88 10.54
N GLY A 53 -13.33 1.15 9.46
CA GLY A 53 -13.66 -0.28 9.53
C GLY A 53 -15.14 -0.57 9.77
N ALA A 54 -15.50 -1.85 9.74
CA ALA A 54 -16.89 -2.29 9.84
C ALA A 54 -17.51 -1.90 11.19
N GLY A 55 -18.71 -1.32 11.16
CA GLY A 55 -19.45 -0.92 12.36
C GLY A 55 -19.04 0.44 12.96
N PHE A 56 -18.06 1.13 12.37
CA PHE A 56 -17.65 2.47 12.78
C PHE A 56 -18.04 3.52 11.73
N LEU A 57 -18.41 4.73 12.18
CA LEU A 57 -18.60 5.86 11.27
C LEU A 57 -17.26 6.28 10.66
N PRO A 58 -17.25 6.74 9.40
CA PRO A 58 -16.05 7.32 8.81
C PRO A 58 -15.68 8.64 9.49
N THR A 59 -14.44 9.07 9.31
CA THR A 59 -13.92 10.35 9.80
C THR A 59 -13.08 11.04 8.75
N PHE A 60 -13.09 12.37 8.74
CA PHE A 60 -12.10 13.13 7.99
C PHE A 60 -10.73 12.96 8.64
N GLN A 61 -9.78 12.47 7.85
CA GLN A 61 -8.40 12.22 8.26
C GLN A 61 -7.46 12.74 7.18
N PRO A 62 -6.25 13.18 7.53
CA PRO A 62 -5.26 13.54 6.53
C PRO A 62 -4.95 12.33 5.67
N ILE A 63 -4.66 12.56 4.38
CA ILE A 63 -4.15 11.50 3.51
C ILE A 63 -2.82 11.02 4.09
N SER A 64 -2.76 9.75 4.50
CA SER A 64 -1.51 9.10 4.85
C SER A 64 -0.91 8.48 3.60
N ILE A 65 0.15 9.09 3.06
CA ILE A 65 0.99 8.41 2.06
C ILE A 65 1.81 7.35 2.79
N MET A 66 1.65 6.08 2.44
CA MET A 66 2.52 5.04 2.98
C MET A 66 3.89 5.20 2.33
N PRO A 67 4.97 5.46 3.09
CA PRO A 67 6.30 5.47 2.53
C PRO A 67 6.63 4.09 1.96
N ALA A 68 7.40 4.06 0.87
CA ALA A 68 7.92 2.83 0.32
C ALA A 68 8.70 2.05 1.40
N SER A 69 8.43 0.74 1.50
CA SER A 69 9.22 -0.15 2.35
C SER A 69 10.63 -0.30 1.78
N ILE A 70 11.64 -0.07 2.63
CA ILE A 70 13.06 -0.27 2.31
C ILE A 70 13.53 -1.52 3.05
N THR A 71 13.97 -2.52 2.30
CA THR A 71 14.59 -3.72 2.81
C THR A 71 16.09 -3.65 2.49
N ASN A 72 16.92 -3.66 3.53
CA ASN A 72 18.37 -3.65 3.36
C ASN A 72 18.87 -5.09 3.27
N LEU A 73 19.64 -5.39 2.23
CA LEU A 73 20.19 -6.73 1.96
C LEU A 73 21.70 -6.65 1.86
N THR A 74 22.35 -7.74 2.24
CA THR A 74 23.79 -7.98 2.10
C THR A 74 24.03 -9.28 1.35
N ASN A 75 25.28 -9.58 0.98
CA ASN A 75 25.63 -10.88 0.40
C ASN A 75 25.28 -12.08 1.32
N ALA A 76 25.12 -11.88 2.63
CA ALA A 76 24.71 -12.93 3.56
C ALA A 76 23.25 -13.36 3.38
N ASP A 77 22.42 -12.51 2.77
CA ASP A 77 21.02 -12.79 2.49
C ASP A 77 20.82 -13.58 1.19
N SER A 78 21.91 -13.95 0.50
CA SER A 78 21.89 -14.63 -0.79
C SER A 78 21.62 -16.14 -0.67
N PRO A 79 20.59 -16.72 -1.33
CA PRO A 79 19.58 -16.06 -2.15
C PRO A 79 18.45 -15.46 -1.32
N TYR A 80 18.04 -14.23 -1.65
CA TYR A 80 16.93 -13.55 -0.98
C TYR A 80 15.63 -13.74 -1.75
N THR A 81 14.61 -14.32 -1.13
CA THR A 81 13.27 -14.42 -1.73
C THR A 81 12.44 -13.20 -1.38
N VAL A 82 11.99 -12.47 -2.39
CA VAL A 82 11.22 -11.23 -2.23
C VAL A 82 9.89 -11.48 -1.53
N LEU A 83 9.61 -10.70 -0.50
CA LEU A 83 8.41 -10.76 0.31
C LEU A 83 7.28 -9.90 -0.28
N PRO A 84 6.00 -10.21 0.02
CA PRO A 84 4.88 -9.40 -0.43
C PRO A 84 4.93 -7.93 0.03
N THR A 85 5.66 -7.63 1.09
CA THR A 85 5.82 -6.28 1.64
C THR A 85 6.97 -5.50 1.04
N ASP A 86 7.87 -6.11 0.25
CA ASP A 86 9.02 -5.43 -0.30
C ASP A 86 8.63 -4.50 -1.46
N TYR A 87 9.25 -3.33 -1.49
CA TYR A 87 9.12 -2.40 -2.60
C TYR A 87 10.50 -1.94 -3.10
N TYR A 88 11.39 -1.58 -2.17
CA TYR A 88 12.74 -1.14 -2.47
C TYR A 88 13.77 -2.04 -1.76
N LEU A 89 14.61 -2.70 -2.54
CA LEU A 89 15.74 -3.49 -2.06
C LEU A 89 17.03 -2.67 -2.15
N SER A 90 17.56 -2.31 -1.00
CA SER A 90 18.85 -1.63 -0.86
C SER A 90 19.93 -2.69 -0.68
N CYS A 91 20.67 -2.99 -1.75
CA CYS A 91 21.64 -4.09 -1.76
C CYS A 91 23.06 -3.58 -1.49
N ASP A 92 23.70 -4.12 -0.46
CA ASP A 92 25.13 -3.99 -0.21
C ASP A 92 25.86 -5.28 -0.65
N VAL A 93 26.54 -5.19 -1.77
CA VAL A 93 27.35 -6.29 -2.34
C VAL A 93 28.84 -6.07 -2.16
N SER A 94 29.26 -5.20 -1.25
CA SER A 94 30.70 -4.98 -0.97
C SER A 94 31.41 -6.25 -0.45
N GLY A 95 30.68 -7.13 0.25
CA GLY A 95 31.18 -8.38 0.82
C GLY A 95 31.09 -9.62 -0.08
N GLY A 96 30.41 -9.54 -1.23
CA GLY A 96 30.22 -10.66 -2.15
C GLY A 96 28.97 -10.53 -3.02
N VAL A 97 28.76 -11.49 -3.92
CA VAL A 97 27.60 -11.50 -4.83
C VAL A 97 26.28 -11.71 -4.08
N LEU A 98 25.20 -11.13 -4.59
CA LEU A 98 23.85 -11.29 -4.06
C LEU A 98 22.92 -11.84 -5.15
N THR A 99 22.14 -12.87 -4.82
CA THR A 99 21.07 -13.38 -5.67
C THR A 99 19.72 -12.99 -5.09
N ILE A 100 18.82 -12.44 -5.90
CA ILE A 100 17.45 -12.07 -5.56
C ILE A 100 16.51 -12.95 -6.36
N LEU A 101 15.54 -13.57 -5.67
CA LEU A 101 14.49 -14.39 -6.24
C LEU A 101 13.18 -13.60 -6.21
N LEU A 102 12.75 -13.13 -7.38
CA LEU A 102 11.42 -12.59 -7.60
C LEU A 102 10.38 -13.72 -7.47
N PRO A 103 9.18 -13.44 -6.91
CA PRO A 103 8.15 -14.46 -6.78
C PRO A 103 7.70 -14.99 -8.14
N ASP A 104 7.32 -16.26 -8.21
CA ASP A 104 6.63 -16.76 -9.40
C ASP A 104 5.19 -16.25 -9.42
N ALA A 105 4.74 -15.79 -10.58
CA ALA A 105 3.38 -15.36 -10.89
C ALA A 105 2.67 -14.50 -9.81
N PRO A 106 3.24 -13.36 -9.36
CA PRO A 106 2.55 -12.47 -8.44
C PRO A 106 1.34 -11.80 -9.10
N SER A 107 0.61 -10.97 -8.35
CA SER A 107 -0.42 -10.11 -8.92
C SER A 107 0.15 -9.14 -9.95
N SER A 108 -0.57 -8.92 -11.05
CA SER A 108 -0.23 -7.88 -12.05
C SER A 108 0.07 -6.54 -11.39
N GLY A 109 1.05 -5.83 -11.94
CA GLY A 109 1.45 -4.51 -11.46
C GLY A 109 2.33 -4.53 -10.22
N ARG A 110 2.68 -5.73 -9.70
CA ARG A 110 3.68 -5.82 -8.63
C ARG A 110 5.00 -5.25 -9.13
N THR A 111 5.42 -4.16 -8.49
CA THR A 111 6.67 -3.45 -8.79
C THR A 111 7.70 -3.70 -7.68
N LEU A 112 8.96 -3.83 -8.07
CA LEU A 112 10.11 -3.92 -7.17
C LEU A 112 11.26 -3.08 -7.73
N ILE A 113 11.95 -2.37 -6.86
CA ILE A 113 13.17 -1.63 -7.18
C ILE A 113 14.34 -2.35 -6.54
N VAL A 114 15.37 -2.69 -7.32
CA VAL A 114 16.63 -3.26 -6.82
C VAL A 114 17.73 -2.24 -7.06
N LYS A 115 18.45 -1.89 -6.00
CA LYS A 115 19.52 -0.88 -6.03
C LYS A 115 20.83 -1.45 -5.53
N ASP A 116 21.91 -1.27 -6.29
CA ASP A 116 23.26 -1.31 -5.74
C ASP A 116 23.51 -0.07 -4.88
N ASN A 117 23.42 -0.23 -3.56
CA ASN A 117 23.54 0.87 -2.61
C ASN A 117 25.00 1.27 -2.36
N THR A 118 25.94 0.33 -2.48
CA THR A 118 27.35 0.57 -2.16
C THR A 118 28.22 0.86 -3.37
N GLY A 119 27.70 0.67 -4.58
CA GLY A 119 28.46 0.90 -5.81
C GLY A 119 29.39 -0.28 -6.14
N SER A 120 29.15 -1.45 -5.55
CA SER A 120 30.04 -2.61 -5.64
C SER A 120 29.60 -3.64 -6.69
N ALA A 121 28.49 -3.41 -7.38
CA ALA A 121 27.92 -4.39 -8.32
C ALA A 121 28.83 -4.69 -9.52
N ALA A 122 29.74 -3.80 -9.91
CA ALA A 122 30.72 -4.07 -10.96
C ALA A 122 31.78 -5.11 -10.58
N THR A 123 31.97 -5.35 -9.28
CA THR A 123 32.88 -6.38 -8.75
C THR A 123 32.11 -7.60 -8.29
N ASN A 124 31.01 -7.37 -7.58
CA ASN A 124 30.18 -8.38 -6.96
C ASN A 124 28.74 -8.19 -7.43
N ASN A 125 28.43 -8.80 -8.58
CA ASN A 125 27.16 -8.55 -9.26
C ASN A 125 25.95 -8.93 -8.40
N ILE A 126 24.85 -8.21 -8.59
CA ILE A 126 23.53 -8.59 -8.08
C ILE A 126 22.80 -9.32 -9.21
N THR A 127 22.45 -10.58 -8.97
CA THR A 127 21.72 -11.40 -9.95
C THR A 127 20.26 -11.49 -9.52
N VAL A 128 19.34 -11.06 -10.37
CA VAL A 128 17.90 -11.18 -10.19
C VAL A 128 17.40 -12.32 -11.06
N THR A 129 16.65 -13.24 -10.48
CA THR A 129 16.00 -14.37 -11.17
C THR A 129 14.62 -14.57 -10.55
N THR A 130 13.80 -15.42 -11.14
CA THR A 130 12.55 -15.90 -10.51
C THR A 130 12.83 -17.18 -9.72
N VAL A 131 11.97 -17.51 -8.76
CA VAL A 131 12.13 -18.70 -7.89
C VAL A 131 12.18 -19.99 -8.72
N SER A 132 11.33 -20.11 -9.73
CA SER A 132 11.31 -21.27 -10.64
C SER A 132 12.21 -21.12 -11.86
N GLY A 133 12.59 -19.89 -12.23
CA GLY A 133 13.25 -19.59 -13.51
C GLY A 133 12.34 -19.72 -14.74
N LEU A 134 11.04 -19.96 -14.55
CA LEU A 134 10.07 -20.12 -15.64
C LEU A 134 9.42 -18.80 -16.04
N ASP A 135 9.13 -17.93 -15.07
CA ASP A 135 8.74 -16.57 -15.35
C ASP A 135 9.97 -15.80 -15.83
N LEU A 136 9.93 -15.38 -17.09
CA LEU A 136 11.02 -14.67 -17.74
C LEU A 136 11.06 -13.20 -17.30
N ILE A 137 12.25 -12.62 -17.36
CA ILE A 137 12.54 -11.19 -17.17
C ILE A 137 12.99 -10.66 -18.54
N ASP A 138 12.12 -9.95 -19.24
CA ASP A 138 12.32 -9.50 -20.63
C ASP A 138 12.85 -10.60 -21.57
N GLY A 139 12.28 -11.81 -21.43
CA GLY A 139 12.65 -12.97 -22.24
C GLY A 139 13.92 -13.72 -21.78
N SER A 140 14.59 -13.26 -20.71
CA SER A 140 15.71 -13.94 -20.07
C SER A 140 15.28 -14.66 -18.79
N THR A 141 16.00 -15.68 -18.34
CA THR A 141 15.77 -16.32 -17.03
C THR A 141 16.37 -15.52 -15.88
N SER A 142 17.30 -14.60 -16.17
CA SER A 142 17.92 -13.73 -15.17
C SER A 142 18.24 -12.35 -15.73
N TYR A 143 18.29 -11.38 -14.82
CA TYR A 143 18.78 -10.02 -15.03
C TYR A 143 19.96 -9.79 -14.10
N VAL A 144 21.05 -9.20 -14.60
CA VAL A 144 22.27 -8.96 -13.81
C VAL A 144 22.53 -7.47 -13.72
N ILE A 145 22.54 -6.96 -12.50
CA ILE A 145 23.01 -5.62 -12.17
C ILE A 145 24.52 -5.72 -11.94
N ASN A 146 25.31 -5.10 -12.82
CA ASN A 146 26.77 -5.15 -12.78
C ASN A 146 27.42 -3.78 -13.03
N THR A 147 26.64 -2.70 -13.01
CA THR A 147 27.17 -1.34 -13.06
C THR A 147 27.12 -0.72 -11.66
N THR A 148 28.14 0.06 -11.30
CA THR A 148 28.22 0.69 -9.99
C THR A 148 27.03 1.64 -9.79
N TYR A 149 26.35 1.51 -8.65
CA TYR A 149 25.16 2.29 -8.31
C TYR A 149 24.00 2.14 -9.30
N GLU A 150 23.95 1.05 -10.08
CA GLU A 150 22.80 0.77 -10.93
C GLU A 150 21.55 0.51 -10.10
N SER A 151 20.41 0.91 -10.65
CA SER A 151 19.08 0.64 -10.11
C SER A 151 18.22 0.13 -11.25
N SER A 152 17.49 -0.95 -11.01
CA SER A 152 16.57 -1.54 -11.98
C SER A 152 15.19 -1.70 -11.35
N ASN A 153 14.15 -1.35 -12.10
CA ASN A 153 12.76 -1.57 -11.71
C ASN A 153 12.23 -2.79 -12.44
N PHE A 154 11.48 -3.62 -11.73
CA PHE A 154 10.84 -4.81 -12.26
C PHE A 154 9.34 -4.70 -12.03
N ILE A 155 8.54 -4.97 -13.06
CA ILE A 155 7.07 -5.04 -12.95
C ILE A 155 6.55 -6.34 -13.54
N PHE A 156 5.65 -7.02 -12.83
CA PHE A 156 5.00 -8.22 -13.36
C PHE A 156 3.72 -7.87 -14.14
N ASN A 157 3.59 -8.35 -15.38
CA ASN A 157 2.48 -8.02 -16.28
C ASN A 157 1.44 -9.15 -16.46
N LEU A 158 1.36 -10.10 -15.50
CA LEU A 158 0.63 -11.38 -15.55
C LEU A 158 1.34 -12.52 -16.28
N THR A 159 2.32 -12.25 -17.14
CA THR A 159 2.97 -13.30 -17.94
C THR A 159 4.48 -13.35 -17.78
N HIS A 160 5.12 -12.20 -17.57
CA HIS A 160 6.56 -12.08 -17.38
C HIS A 160 6.86 -10.81 -16.59
N TYR A 161 8.12 -10.67 -16.19
CA TYR A 161 8.65 -9.43 -15.65
C TYR A 161 9.20 -8.55 -16.76
N GLU A 162 8.89 -7.27 -16.70
CA GLU A 162 9.46 -6.22 -17.55
C GLU A 162 10.43 -5.37 -16.73
N VAL A 163 11.55 -4.97 -17.34
CA VAL A 163 12.49 -4.00 -16.77
C VAL A 163 12.28 -2.63 -17.42
N PHE A 164 12.18 -1.56 -16.59
CA PHE A 164 11.86 -0.21 -17.06
C PHE A 164 12.53 0.92 -16.25
#